data_AF-A0AAJ4MXE0-F1
#
_entry.id   AF-A0AAJ4MXE0-F1
#
_cell.length_a   1.000
_cell.length_b   1.000
_cell.length_c   1.000
_cell.angle_alpha   90.00
_cell.angle_beta   90.00
_cell.angle_gamma   90.00
#
_symmetry.space_group_name_H-M   'P 1'
#
loop_
_entity.id
_entity.type
_entity.pdbx_description
1 polymer ?
#
loop_
_entity_poly.entity_id
_entity_poly.type
_entity_poly.pdbx_seq_one_letter_code
_entity_poly.pdbx_strand_id
1 'polypeptide(L)' 'MLAMDRCLMSKQRRTFSPEFKQQAACLVLDQGYSHVEASRSVGIGES' A
#
# COMPACT_ATOMS: atom_id res chain seq x y z
N MET A 1 -7.64 14.54 -31.72
CA MET A 1 -6.71 13.64 -31.01
C MET A 1 -6.28 14.29 -29.68
N LEU A 2 -7.24 14.67 -28.82
CA LEU A 2 -7.01 15.45 -27.59
C LEU A 2 -7.76 14.83 -26.40
N ALA A 3 -7.68 13.51 -26.23
CA ALA A 3 -8.38 12.82 -25.14
C ALA A 3 -7.58 11.61 -24.61
N MET A 4 -6.26 11.74 -24.49
CA MET A 4 -5.39 10.71 -23.91
C MET A 4 -4.43 11.25 -22.83
N ASP A 5 -4.67 12.45 -22.30
CA ASP A 5 -3.78 13.08 -21.31
C ASP A 5 -4.29 12.98 -19.85
N ARG A 6 -5.27 12.09 -19.58
CA ARG A 6 -5.69 11.79 -18.20
C ARG A 6 -5.40 10.37 -17.73
N CYS A 7 -4.73 9.55 -18.54
CA CYS A 7 -4.49 8.13 -18.24
C CYS A 7 -3.01 7.70 -18.20
N LEU A 8 -2.04 8.59 -18.40
CA LEU A 8 -0.61 8.22 -18.46
C LEU A 8 0.23 8.68 -17.26
N MET A 9 -0.32 9.38 -16.27
CA MET A 9 0.31 9.47 -14.95
C MET A 9 -0.16 8.30 -14.09
N SER A 10 0.05 7.06 -14.56
CA SER A 10 -0.16 5.90 -13.70
C SER A 10 0.84 6.03 -12.55
N LYS A 11 0.40 6.52 -11.39
CA LYS A 11 1.19 6.51 -10.14
C LYS A 11 1.82 5.13 -10.07
N GLN A 12 3.15 5.07 -10.20
CA GLN A 12 3.85 3.79 -10.24
C GLN A 12 3.44 3.01 -9.00
N ARG A 13 2.83 1.84 -9.22
CA ARG A 13 2.39 1.01 -8.10
C ARG A 13 3.64 0.59 -7.33
N ARG A 14 3.61 0.78 -6.01
CA ARG A 14 4.66 0.27 -5.13
C ARG A 14 4.66 -1.25 -5.20
N THR A 15 5.83 -1.84 -5.43
CA THR A 15 6.04 -3.28 -5.30
C THR A 15 6.62 -3.55 -3.93
N PHE A 16 5.97 -4.42 -3.15
CA PHE A 16 6.41 -4.79 -1.81
C PHE A 16 7.00 -6.20 -1.81
N SER A 17 8.04 -6.40 -1.00
CA SER A 17 8.66 -7.71 -0.81
C SER A 17 7.70 -8.68 -0.10
N PRO A 18 7.90 -10.00 -0.22
CA PRO A 18 7.05 -10.97 0.48
C PRO A 18 7.15 -10.85 2.00
N GLU A 19 8.33 -10.51 2.55
CA GLU A 19 8.53 -10.29 3.98
C GLU A 19 7.69 -9.10 4.47
N PHE A 20 7.66 -8.02 3.69
CA PHE A 20 6.81 -6.86 3.99
C PHE A 20 5.33 -7.24 4.07
N LYS A 21 4.85 -8.05 3.12
CA LYS A 21 3.46 -8.52 3.09
C LYS A 21 3.14 -9.39 4.32
N GLN A 22 4.09 -10.25 4.73
CA GLN A 22 3.93 -11.09 5.91
C GLN A 22 3.86 -10.24 7.19
N GLN A 23 4.77 -9.27 7.36
CA GLN A 23 4.74 -8.39 8.54
C GLN A 23 3.43 -7.60 8.64
N ALA A 24 2.94 -7.06 7.52
CA ALA A 24 1.66 -6.36 7.48
C ALA A 24 0.48 -7.31 7.81
N ALA A 25 0.50 -8.56 7.34
CA ALA A 25 -0.51 -9.55 7.66
C ALA A 25 -0.52 -9.92 9.15
N CYS A 26 0.66 -10.11 9.77
CA CYS A 26 0.77 -10.42 11.18
C CYS A 26 0.20 -9.32 12.09
N LEU A 27 0.36 -8.05 11.71
CA LEU A 27 -0.25 -6.94 12.45
C LEU A 27 -1.78 -7.04 12.48
N VAL A 28 -2.40 -7.39 11.37
CA VAL A 28 -3.87 -7.48 11.27
C VAL A 28 -4.39 -8.77 11.91
N LEU A 29 -3.79 -9.91 11.60
CA LEU A 29 -4.30 -11.23 11.99
C LEU A 29 -3.91 -11.61 13.41
N ASP A 30 -2.64 -11.44 13.77
CA ASP A 30 -2.13 -11.89 15.07
C ASP A 30 -2.30 -10.81 16.16
N GLN A 31 -2.13 -9.53 15.80
CA GLN A 31 -2.21 -8.41 16.75
C GLN A 31 -3.56 -7.68 16.74
N GLY A 32 -4.44 -7.99 15.79
CA GLY A 32 -5.79 -7.41 15.71
C GLY A 32 -5.85 -5.95 15.24
N TYR A 33 -4.82 -5.45 14.57
CA TYR A 33 -4.79 -4.07 14.08
C TYR A 33 -5.79 -3.89 12.94
N SER A 34 -6.41 -2.71 12.85
CA SER A 34 -7.14 -2.33 11.64
C SER A 34 -6.17 -2.13 10.46
N HIS A 35 -6.70 -2.18 9.23
CA HIS A 35 -5.88 -1.95 8.02
C HIS A 35 -5.15 -0.59 8.04
N VAL A 36 -5.77 0.44 8.65
CA VAL A 36 -5.18 1.78 8.78
C VAL A 36 -4.03 1.79 9.77
N GLU A 37 -4.20 1.14 10.93
CA GLU A 37 -3.16 1.06 11.95
C GLU A 37 -1.97 0.21 11.48
N ALA A 38 -2.24 -0.92 10.83
CA ALA A 38 -1.20 -1.76 10.23
C ALA A 38 -0.41 -0.97 9.18
N SER A 39 -1.10 -0.24 8.29
CA SER A 39 -0.45 0.60 7.27
C SER A 39 0.46 1.67 7.88
N ARG A 40 -0.01 2.38 8.93
CA ARG A 40 0.80 3.38 9.64
C ARG A 40 2.02 2.75 10.31
N SER A 41 1.87 1.57 10.91
CA SER A 41 2.94 0.84 11.57
C SER A 41 4.05 0.42 10.59
N VAL A 42 3.69 0.05 9.35
CA VAL A 42 4.66 -0.28 8.28
C VAL A 42 5.06 0.94 7.42
N GLY A 43 4.75 2.16 7.85
CA GLY A 43 5.13 3.39 7.13
C GLY A 43 4.43 3.60 5.79
N ILE A 44 3.26 3.00 5.58
CA ILE A 44 2.43 3.16 4.38
C ILE A 44 1.34 4.20 4.63
N GLY A 45 1.42 5.32 3.92
CA GLY A 45 0.44 6.40 3.94
C GLY A 45 0.52 7.26 2.68
N GLU A 46 -0.31 8.29 2.62
CA GLU A 46 -0.35 9.28 1.53
C GLU A 46 0.96 10.08 1.50
N SER A 47 1.47 10.34 0.29
CA SER A 47 2.53 11.30 0.00
C SER A 47 1.95 12.42 -0.86
#